data_AF-A0A1V9F5W3-F1
#
_entry.id   AF-A0A1V9F5W3-F1
#
_cell.length_a   1.000
_cell.length_b   1.000
_cell.length_c   1.000
_cell.angle_alpha   90.00
_cell.angle_beta   90.00
_cell.angle_gamma   90.00
#
_symmetry.space_group_name_H-M   'P 1'
#
loop_
_entity.id
_entity.type
_entity.pdbx_description
1 polymer ?
#
loop_
_entity_poly.entity_id
_entity_poly.type
_entity_poly.pdbx_seq_one_letter_code
_entity_poly.pdbx_strand_id
1 'polypeptide(L)'
;MEESREYLGIWVTRDGYIKHQLLPGNRYDEARGNRQSAYVGAYRVTGNHIDYKDDTGFTADGDFRNGILYHAGMVLYKQKQNDHEQQ
;
A
#
# COMPACT_ATOMS: atom_id res chain seq x y z
N MET A 1 9.32 12.69 11.85
CA MET A 1 9.12 11.31 11.33
C MET A 1 8.05 11.40 10.25
N GLU A 2 8.46 11.79 9.04
CA GLU A 2 7.55 12.31 8.00
C GLU A 2 7.57 11.48 6.71
N GLU A 3 8.49 10.52 6.61
CA GLU A 3 8.76 9.75 5.38
C GLU A 3 7.59 8.85 4.95
N SER A 4 6.79 8.33 5.90
CA SER A 4 5.66 7.44 5.56
C SER A 4 4.47 8.17 4.96
N ARG A 5 4.38 9.50 5.11
CA ARG A 5 3.22 10.30 4.66
C ARG A 5 3.14 10.41 3.14
N GLU A 6 4.29 10.42 2.46
CA GLU A 6 4.35 10.50 0.99
C GLU A 6 3.81 9.23 0.32
N TYR A 7 3.92 8.09 1.01
CA TYR A 7 3.45 6.80 0.51
C TYR A 7 1.99 6.50 0.86
N LEU A 8 1.38 7.28 1.75
CA LEU A 8 -0.04 7.14 2.10
C LEU A 8 -0.94 7.25 0.87
N GLY A 9 -2.01 6.45 0.89
CA GLY A 9 -2.98 6.37 -0.19
C GLY A 9 -3.26 4.93 -0.62
N ILE A 10 -3.99 4.79 -1.72
CA ILE A 10 -4.38 3.49 -2.28
C ILE A 10 -3.40 3.11 -3.38
N TRP A 11 -2.87 1.91 -3.34
CA TRP A 11 -1.98 1.32 -4.33
C TRP A 11 -2.71 0.19 -5.02
N VAL A 12 -2.80 0.23 -6.34
CA VAL A 12 -3.64 -0.69 -7.11
C VAL A 12 -2.81 -1.34 -8.19
N THR A 13 -2.96 -2.65 -8.34
CA THR A 13 -2.35 -3.39 -9.46
C THR A 13 -2.87 -2.89 -10.81
N ARG A 14 -2.11 -3.12 -11.89
CA ARG A 14 -2.49 -2.68 -13.25
C ARG A 14 -3.90 -3.10 -13.67
N ASP A 15 -4.35 -4.26 -13.21
CA ASP A 15 -5.66 -4.83 -13.52
C ASP A 15 -6.80 -4.30 -12.63
N GLY A 16 -6.48 -3.57 -11.55
CA GLY A 16 -7.49 -3.12 -10.59
C GLY A 16 -7.93 -4.19 -9.58
N TYR A 17 -7.44 -5.43 -9.71
CA TYR A 17 -7.85 -6.56 -8.89
C TYR A 17 -7.41 -6.44 -7.44
N ILE A 18 -6.15 -6.08 -7.20
CA ILE A 18 -5.61 -5.87 -5.84
C ILE A 18 -5.55 -4.37 -5.56
N LYS A 19 -6.09 -3.97 -4.40
CA LYS A 19 -6.03 -2.61 -3.84
C LYS A 19 -5.41 -2.68 -2.46
N HIS A 20 -4.28 -2.01 -2.29
CA HIS A 20 -3.49 -1.98 -1.08
C HIS A 20 -3.45 -0.55 -0.56
N GLN A 21 -4.15 -0.28 0.52
CA GLN A 21 -4.27 1.03 1.12
C GLN A 21 -3.29 1.20 2.28
N LEU A 22 -2.43 2.20 2.20
CA LEU A 22 -1.55 2.62 3.30
C LEU A 22 -2.26 3.70 4.12
N LEU A 23 -2.58 3.38 5.37
CA LEU A 23 -3.26 4.23 6.34
C LEU A 23 -2.25 5.01 7.19
N PRO A 24 -2.62 6.24 7.62
CA PRO A 24 -1.83 6.96 8.61
C PRO A 24 -1.72 6.15 9.90
N GLY A 25 -0.53 6.15 10.51
CA GLY A 25 -0.25 5.33 11.70
C GLY A 25 0.36 3.97 11.41
N ASN A 26 1.06 3.82 10.28
CA ASN A 26 1.84 2.61 9.95
C ASN A 26 0.98 1.36 9.81
N ARG A 27 -0.26 1.49 9.31
CA ARG A 27 -1.19 0.38 9.08
C ARG A 27 -1.53 0.24 7.60
N TYR A 28 -1.65 -0.99 7.10
CA TYR A 28 -2.11 -1.22 5.74
C TYR A 28 -3.35 -2.11 5.71
N ASP A 29 -4.12 -1.97 4.64
CA ASP A 29 -5.27 -2.80 4.31
C ASP A 29 -5.16 -3.24 2.84
N GLU A 30 -5.14 -4.54 2.58
CA GLU A 30 -5.15 -5.10 1.24
C GLU A 30 -6.50 -5.74 0.95
N ALA A 31 -7.19 -5.22 -0.07
CA ALA A 31 -8.39 -5.78 -0.65
C ALA A 31 -8.06 -6.49 -1.98
N ARG A 32 -8.69 -7.64 -2.23
CA ARG A 32 -8.56 -8.40 -3.47
C ARG A 32 -9.93 -8.67 -4.09
N GLY A 33 -10.21 -8.04 -5.24
CA GLY A 33 -11.45 -8.18 -5.99
C GLY A 33 -12.66 -7.81 -5.13
N ASN A 34 -13.51 -8.79 -4.84
CA ASN A 34 -14.70 -8.62 -3.99
C ASN A 34 -14.41 -8.75 -2.48
N ARG A 35 -13.22 -9.22 -2.09
CA ARG A 35 -12.84 -9.38 -0.69
C ARG A 35 -12.13 -8.14 -0.20
N GLN A 36 -12.87 -7.27 0.48
CA GLN A 36 -12.32 -6.13 1.22
C GLN A 36 -11.57 -6.64 2.45
N SER A 37 -10.45 -6.00 2.82
CA SER A 37 -9.64 -6.36 3.99
C SER A 37 -9.22 -7.84 4.03
N ALA A 38 -8.65 -8.32 2.92
CA ALA A 38 -8.09 -9.67 2.84
C ALA A 38 -6.86 -9.81 3.75
N TYR A 39 -6.02 -8.77 3.82
CA TYR A 39 -4.85 -8.70 4.71
C TYR A 39 -4.76 -7.34 5.38
N VAL A 40 -4.44 -7.32 6.67
CA VAL A 40 -4.28 -6.10 7.45
C VAL A 40 -3.08 -6.26 8.37
N GLY A 41 -2.26 -5.22 8.43
CA GLY A 41 -1.05 -5.31 9.23
C GLY A 41 -0.45 -3.96 9.51
N ALA A 42 0.79 -3.99 10.01
CA ALA A 42 1.64 -2.84 10.15
C ALA A 42 2.66 -2.77 9.02
N TYR A 43 3.06 -1.57 8.65
CA TYR A 43 4.14 -1.38 7.68
C TYR A 43 5.14 -0.33 8.17
N ARG A 44 6.38 -0.45 7.71
CA ARG A 44 7.47 0.47 8.00
C ARG A 44 8.18 0.83 6.71
N VAL A 45 8.37 2.12 6.47
CA VAL A 45 9.12 2.60 5.31
C VAL A 45 10.47 3.11 5.78
N THR A 46 11.52 2.73 5.07
CA THR A 46 12.91 3.17 5.29
C THR A 46 13.47 3.67 3.95
N GLY A 47 13.48 4.99 3.75
CA GLY A 47 13.84 5.60 2.47
C GLY A 47 12.87 5.21 1.35
N ASN A 48 13.29 4.24 0.52
CA ASN A 48 12.51 3.69 -0.60
C ASN A 48 12.04 2.25 -0.37
N HIS A 49 12.44 1.62 0.74
CA HIS A 49 12.07 0.25 1.06
C HIS A 49 10.88 0.24 2.02
N ILE A 50 9.97 -0.71 1.87
CA ILE A 50 8.82 -0.91 2.75
C ILE A 50 8.78 -2.35 3.27
N ASP A 51 8.81 -2.47 4.59
CA ASP A 51 8.61 -3.71 5.30
C ASP A 51 7.17 -3.80 5.79
N TYR A 52 6.55 -4.95 5.60
CA TYR A 52 5.21 -5.30 6.04
C TYR A 52 5.30 -6.36 7.13
N LYS A 53 4.42 -6.22 8.12
CA LYS A 53 4.22 -7.21 9.17
C LYS A 53 2.73 -7.36 9.43
N ASP A 54 2.19 -8.48 8.99
CA ASP A 54 0.79 -8.85 9.18
C ASP A 54 0.57 -9.38 10.61
N ASP A 55 -0.66 -9.31 11.10
CA ASP A 55 -1.02 -9.77 12.46
C ASP A 55 -0.84 -11.31 12.60
N THR A 56 -0.95 -12.01 11.47
CA THR A 56 -0.69 -13.45 11.35
C THR A 56 0.78 -13.84 11.53
N GLY A 57 1.70 -12.87 11.64
CA GLY A 57 3.14 -13.10 11.76
C GLY A 57 3.87 -13.25 10.43
N PHE A 58 3.17 -13.06 9.30
CA PHE A 58 3.80 -12.99 7.99
C PHE A 58 4.52 -11.65 7.82
N THR A 59 5.76 -11.70 7.35
CA THR A 59 6.55 -10.53 6.99
C THR A 59 6.78 -10.51 5.50
N ALA A 60 6.67 -9.34 4.89
CA ALA A 60 6.91 -9.17 3.48
C ALA A 60 7.61 -7.86 3.22
N ASP A 61 8.33 -7.77 2.12
CA ASP A 61 9.10 -6.60 1.74
C ASP A 61 8.63 -6.03 0.40
N GLY A 62 9.01 -4.79 0.12
CA GLY A 62 8.74 -4.12 -1.13
C GLY A 62 9.60 -2.87 -1.31
N ASP A 63 9.65 -2.39 -2.55
CA ASP A 63 10.42 -1.20 -2.90
C ASP A 63 9.57 -0.21 -3.70
N PHE A 64 9.67 1.06 -3.33
CA PHE A 64 9.15 2.18 -4.09
C PHE A 64 10.16 2.63 -5.13
N ARG A 65 9.84 2.39 -6.41
CA ARG A 65 10.64 2.83 -7.56
C ARG A 65 9.80 3.73 -8.44
N ASN A 66 10.22 4.98 -8.59
CA ASN A 66 9.60 5.94 -9.50
C ASN A 66 8.08 6.15 -9.26
N GLY A 67 7.63 6.08 -8.00
CA GLY A 67 6.21 6.19 -7.64
C GLY A 67 5.39 4.92 -7.85
N ILE A 68 6.06 3.78 -8.08
CA ILE A 68 5.46 2.45 -8.22
C ILE A 68 5.96 1.58 -7.07
N LEU A 69 5.05 0.82 -6.46
CA LEU A 69 5.34 -0.14 -5.42
C LEU A 69 5.58 -1.52 -6.04
N TYR A 70 6.78 -2.05 -5.85
CA TYR A 70 7.15 -3.40 -6.23
C TYR A 70 7.13 -4.26 -4.97
N HIS A 71 6.20 -5.22 -4.91
CA HIS A 71 5.98 -6.02 -3.72
C HIS A 71 5.70 -7.47 -4.11
N ALA A 72 6.48 -8.42 -3.60
CA ALA A 72 6.30 -9.86 -3.85
C ALA A 72 6.10 -10.24 -5.35
N GLY A 73 6.81 -9.56 -6.26
CA GLY A 73 6.66 -9.75 -7.71
C GLY A 73 5.44 -9.09 -8.35
N MET A 74 4.61 -8.42 -7.56
CA MET A 74 3.49 -7.60 -8.02
C MET A 74 3.93 -6.14 -8.18
N VAL A 75 3.28 -5.46 -9.12
CA VAL A 75 3.49 -4.04 -9.40
C VAL A 75 2.21 -3.30 -9.09
N LEU A 76 2.26 -2.42 -8.09
CA LEU A 76 1.14 -1.60 -7.65
C LEU A 76 1.43 -0.13 -7.95
N TYR A 77 0.42 0.55 -8.46
CA TYR A 77 0.48 1.96 -8.84
C TYR A 77 -0.31 2.76 -7.82
N LYS A 78 0.24 3.88 -7.37
CA LYS A 78 -0.50 4.78 -6.49
C LYS A 78 -1.73 5.27 -7.25
N GLN A 79 -2.92 4.91 -6.78
CA GLN A 79 -4.15 5.55 -7.20
C GLN A 79 -4.01 7.00 -6.82
N LYS A 80 -3.95 7.89 -7.82
CA LYS A 80 -4.17 9.30 -7.56
C LYS A 80 -5.55 9.37 -6.92
N GLN A 81 -5.59 9.74 -5.65
CA GLN A 81 -6.81 10.20 -5.03
C GLN A 81 -7.13 11.47 -5.80
N ASN A 82 -7.86 11.32 -6.92
CA ASN A 82 -8.58 12.45 -7.47
C ASN A 82 -9.51 12.86 -6.34
N ASP A 83 -9.09 13.92 -5.66
CA ASP A 83 -9.97 14.78 -4.91
C ASP A 83 -11.13 15.07 -5.87
N HIS A 84 -12.21 14.30 -5.74
CA HIS A 84 -13.50 14.73 -6.27
C HIS A 84 -13.95 15.83 -5.33
N GLU A 85 -13.34 16.99 -5.54
CA GLU A 85 -13.90 18.28 -5.28
C GLU A 85 -15.23 18.33 -6.06
N GLN A 86 -16.33 18.05 -5.37
CA GLN A 86 -17.66 18.55 -5.69
C GLN A 86 -18.32 18.83 -4.34
N GLN A 87 -18.12 20.06 -3.86
CA GLN A 87 -19.08 21.19 -3.94
C GLN A 87 -20.09 21.17 -2.80
#